data_AF-A0A351VAB9-F1
#
_entry.id   AF-A0A351VAB9-F1
#
_cell.length_a   1.000
_cell.length_b   1.000
_cell.length_c   1.000
_cell.angle_alpha   90.00
_cell.angle_beta   90.00
_cell.angle_gamma   90.00
#
_symmetry.space_group_name_H-M   'P 1'
#
loop_
_entity.id
_entity.type
_entity.pdbx_description
1 polymer ?
#
loop_
_entity_poly.entity_id
_entity_poly.type
_entity_poly.pdbx_seq_one_letter_code
_entity_poly.pdbx_strand_id
1 'polypeptide(L)'
;MYFDRDGTVVESSEKRTSGIPQVTGLKFDYVVLNELLPVENDEIFKRILDITQLLNKYELMADKIFFDSAYNLTLFFDDVRVTLGSNSDIDHKIIRLKSILPELEGKKGTLRMENYTEDTKNITFHQE
;
A
#
# COMPACT_ATOMS: atom_id res chain seq x y z
N MET A 1 0.21 16.72 -1.05
CA MET A 1 1.00 16.87 0.19
C MET A 1 1.91 15.67 0.34
N TYR A 2 3.07 15.86 0.94
CA TYR A 2 4.01 14.82 1.32
C TYR A 2 4.24 14.88 2.82
N PHE A 3 4.46 13.74 3.44
CA PHE A 3 4.79 13.61 4.85
C PHE A 3 6.01 12.69 5.02
N ASP A 4 6.74 12.86 6.12
CA ASP A 4 7.88 12.02 6.46
C ASP A 4 7.48 10.72 7.18
N ARG A 5 8.46 9.91 7.58
CA ARG A 5 8.25 8.62 8.26
C ARG A 5 7.49 8.74 9.59
N ASP A 6 7.50 9.92 10.20
CA ASP A 6 6.89 10.19 11.51
C ASP A 6 5.48 10.81 11.32
N GLY A 7 5.04 11.06 10.08
CA GLY A 7 3.74 11.63 9.75
C GLY A 7 3.72 13.17 9.67
N THR A 8 4.89 13.82 9.72
CA THR A 8 5.00 15.28 9.63
C THR A 8 4.83 15.72 8.18
N VAL A 9 3.97 16.69 7.91
CA VAL A 9 3.79 17.24 6.56
C VAL A 9 5.00 18.08 6.17
N VAL A 10 5.72 17.68 5.13
CA VAL A 10 6.97 18.34 4.71
C VAL A 10 6.84 19.14 3.41
N GLU A 11 5.83 18.86 2.60
CA GLU A 11 5.65 19.55 1.32
C GLU A 11 4.18 19.59 0.89
N SER A 12 3.78 20.67 0.23
CA SER A 12 2.54 20.76 -0.52
C SER A 12 2.86 21.14 -1.97
N SER A 13 2.53 20.25 -2.90
CA SER A 13 2.79 20.40 -4.32
C SER A 13 1.69 19.71 -5.11
N GLU A 14 1.35 20.28 -6.26
CA GLU A 14 0.45 19.68 -7.25
C GLU A 14 1.18 18.65 -8.13
N LYS A 15 2.52 18.68 -8.16
CA LYS A 15 3.33 17.75 -8.94
C LYS A 15 3.55 16.48 -8.15
N ARG A 16 3.32 15.33 -8.80
CA ARG A 16 3.65 14.02 -8.25
C ARG A 16 5.15 13.75 -8.40
N THR A 17 5.81 13.42 -7.29
CA THR A 17 7.16 12.85 -7.26
C THR A 17 7.15 11.42 -7.79
N SER A 18 7.87 11.20 -8.89
CA SER A 18 8.02 9.88 -9.51
C SER A 18 8.60 8.86 -8.52
N GLY A 19 8.08 7.64 -8.53
CA GLY A 19 8.53 6.54 -7.67
C GLY A 19 8.05 6.60 -6.22
N ILE A 20 7.29 7.62 -5.83
CA ILE A 20 6.68 7.71 -4.49
C ILE A 20 5.21 7.27 -4.56
N PRO A 21 4.80 6.21 -3.84
CA PRO A 21 3.41 5.76 -3.85
C PRO A 21 2.48 6.80 -3.22
N GLN A 22 1.27 6.94 -3.76
CA GLN A 22 0.22 7.75 -3.14
C GLN A 22 -0.43 6.96 -2.00
N VAL A 23 -0.43 7.49 -0.77
CA VAL A 23 -1.21 6.91 0.34
C VAL A 23 -2.62 7.50 0.33
N THR A 24 -3.64 6.66 0.47
CA THR A 24 -5.06 7.04 0.48
C THR A 24 -5.85 6.27 1.53
N GLY A 25 -7.04 6.78 1.88
CA GLY A 25 -7.92 6.17 2.89
C GLY A 25 -7.64 6.61 4.33
N LEU A 26 -6.65 7.48 4.54
CA LEU A 26 -6.40 8.14 5.82
C LEU A 26 -7.51 9.17 6.11
N LYS A 27 -7.99 9.19 7.35
CA LYS A 27 -8.88 10.23 7.88
C LYS A 27 -8.09 11.14 8.82
N PHE A 28 -8.19 12.44 8.59
CA PHE A 28 -7.55 13.49 9.38
C PHE A 28 -8.36 14.79 9.24
N ASP A 29 -8.24 15.66 10.24
CA ASP A 29 -9.09 16.85 10.34
C ASP A 29 -8.58 18.04 9.49
N TYR A 30 -7.27 18.24 9.48
CA TYR A 30 -6.62 19.36 8.80
C TYR A 30 -5.20 19.01 8.38
N VAL A 31 -4.58 19.87 7.57
CA VAL A 31 -3.20 19.72 7.08
C VAL A 31 -2.47 21.04 7.29
N VAL A 32 -1.38 21.01 8.07
CA VAL A 32 -0.51 22.16 8.30
C VAL A 32 0.93 21.75 8.01
N LEU A 33 1.65 22.61 7.30
CA LEU A 33 3.05 22.35 6.93
C LEU A 33 3.94 22.38 8.19
N ASN A 34 4.87 21.42 8.29
CA ASN A 34 5.75 21.16 9.43
C ASN A 34 5.03 20.70 10.72
N GLU A 35 3.76 20.28 10.61
CA GLU A 35 3.03 19.66 11.72
C GLU A 35 2.71 18.20 11.42
N LEU A 36 2.48 17.42 12.49
CA LEU A 36 1.99 16.05 12.38
C LEU A 36 0.60 16.05 11.78
N LEU A 37 0.36 15.16 10.83
CA LEU A 37 -0.97 14.95 10.28
C LEU A 37 -1.89 14.37 11.37
N PRO A 38 -2.98 15.05 11.75
CA PRO A 38 -3.82 14.67 12.89
C PRO A 38 -4.75 13.50 12.51
N VAL A 39 -4.18 12.29 12.46
CA VAL A 39 -4.91 11.03 12.28
C VAL A 39 -5.37 10.48 13.63
N GLU A 40 -6.46 9.71 13.64
CA GLU A 40 -6.97 9.09 14.88
C GLU A 40 -6.03 8.00 15.45
N ASN A 41 -5.29 7.30 14.58
CA ASN A 41 -4.32 6.28 14.95
C ASN A 41 -2.98 6.54 14.26
N ASP A 42 -1.98 6.97 15.02
CA ASP A 42 -0.63 7.27 14.53
C ASP A 42 0.19 6.03 14.16
N GLU A 43 -0.20 4.83 14.62
CA GLU A 43 0.40 3.56 14.20
C GLU A 43 0.33 3.35 12.67
N ILE A 44 -0.56 4.06 11.99
CA ILE A 44 -0.67 4.02 10.53
C ILE A 44 0.62 4.48 9.84
N PHE A 45 1.37 5.43 10.41
CA PHE A 45 2.63 5.89 9.82
C PHE A 45 3.70 4.80 9.88
N LYS A 46 3.77 4.07 11.00
CA LYS A 46 4.62 2.89 11.11
C LYS A 46 4.19 1.83 10.09
N ARG A 47 2.89 1.59 9.93
CA ARG A 47 2.37 0.62 8.96
C ARG A 47 2.71 1.01 7.52
N ILE A 48 2.64 2.30 7.17
CA ILE A 48 3.05 2.86 5.87
C ILE A 48 4.56 2.70 5.67
N LEU A 49 5.37 2.98 6.70
CA LEU A 49 6.82 2.80 6.64
C LEU A 49 7.19 1.34 6.41
N ASP A 50 6.59 0.41 7.17
CA ASP A 50 6.86 -1.02 7.06
C ASP A 50 6.52 -1.53 5.65
N ILE A 51 5.35 -1.18 5.11
CA ILE A 51 4.97 -1.62 3.75
C ILE A 51 5.84 -0.98 2.66
N THR A 52 6.20 0.30 2.78
CA THR A 52 7.06 0.96 1.78
C THR A 52 8.47 0.39 1.79
N GLN A 53 9.02 0.04 2.96
CA GLN A 53 10.30 -0.66 3.06
C GLN A 53 10.25 -2.06 2.45
N LEU A 54 9.17 -2.83 2.69
CA LEU A 54 8.98 -4.15 2.09
C LEU A 54 8.89 -4.05 0.56
N LEU A 55 8.07 -3.14 0.05
CA LEU A 55 7.95 -2.90 -1.39
C LEU A 55 9.30 -2.54 -2.01
N ASN A 56 10.05 -1.63 -1.40
CA ASN A 56 11.39 -1.27 -1.87
C ASN A 56 12.38 -2.45 -1.85
N LYS A 57 12.41 -3.22 -0.75
CA LYS A 57 13.26 -4.41 -0.60
C LYS A 57 13.01 -5.44 -1.72
N TYR A 58 11.78 -5.58 -2.17
CA TYR A 58 11.39 -6.51 -3.22
C TYR A 58 11.27 -5.86 -4.60
N GLU A 59 11.66 -4.59 -4.75
CA GLU A 59 11.65 -3.82 -6.00
C GLU A 59 10.24 -3.71 -6.63
N LEU A 60 9.22 -3.61 -5.77
CA LEU A 60 7.83 -3.43 -6.17
C LEU A 60 7.45 -1.95 -6.11
N MET A 61 7.11 -1.36 -7.26
CA MET A 61 6.68 0.04 -7.33
C MET A 61 5.16 0.10 -7.38
N ALA A 62 4.53 0.28 -6.22
CA ALA A 62 3.08 0.50 -6.16
C ALA A 62 2.74 1.95 -6.52
N ASP A 63 1.67 2.17 -7.29
CA ASP A 63 1.17 3.52 -7.58
C ASP A 63 0.45 4.11 -6.37
N LYS A 64 -0.24 3.25 -5.63
CA LYS A 64 -1.09 3.63 -4.52
C LYS A 64 -1.09 2.56 -3.43
N ILE A 65 -1.07 3.05 -2.20
CA ILE A 65 -1.26 2.29 -0.97
C ILE A 65 -2.58 2.79 -0.37
N PHE A 66 -3.57 1.90 -0.26
CA PHE A 66 -4.87 2.23 0.31
C PHE A 66 -5.08 1.47 1.60
N PHE A 67 -5.56 2.18 2.62
CA PHE A 67 -6.05 1.61 3.85
C PHE A 67 -7.57 1.83 3.95
N ASP A 68 -8.33 0.77 4.19
CA ASP A 68 -9.75 0.91 4.50
C ASP A 68 -9.96 1.37 5.96
N SER A 69 -11.22 1.56 6.35
CA SER A 69 -11.56 1.98 7.73
C SER A 69 -11.20 0.95 8.80
N ALA A 70 -10.92 -0.30 8.41
CA ALA A 70 -10.45 -1.36 9.30
C ALA A 70 -8.93 -1.55 9.19
N TYR A 71 -8.21 -0.63 8.55
CA TYR A 71 -6.77 -0.68 8.30
C TYR A 71 -6.31 -1.89 7.48
N ASN A 72 -7.21 -2.47 6.66
CA ASN A 72 -6.82 -3.45 5.66
C ASN A 72 -6.12 -2.76 4.50
N LEU A 73 -5.05 -3.39 4.04
CA LEU A 73 -4.18 -2.89 3.00
C LEU A 73 -4.63 -3.39 1.62
N THR A 74 -4.71 -2.45 0.68
CA THR A 74 -4.79 -2.73 -0.76
C THR A 74 -3.69 -1.98 -1.48
N LEU A 75 -2.94 -2.68 -2.33
CA LEU A 75 -1.93 -2.10 -3.21
C LEU A 75 -2.47 -2.00 -4.64
N PHE A 76 -2.00 -1.01 -5.38
CA PHE A 76 -2.35 -0.80 -6.78
C PHE A 76 -1.09 -0.78 -7.63
N PHE A 77 -1.13 -1.52 -8.73
CA PHE A 77 -0.11 -1.59 -9.76
C PHE A 77 -0.83 -1.46 -11.10
N ASP A 78 -0.76 -0.30 -11.73
CA ASP A 78 -1.55 0.08 -12.90
C ASP A 78 -3.05 -0.25 -12.69
N ASP A 79 -3.58 -1.14 -13.51
CA ASP A 79 -4.98 -1.60 -13.51
C ASP A 79 -5.23 -2.82 -12.59
N VAL A 80 -4.21 -3.30 -11.88
CA VAL A 80 -4.27 -4.42 -10.94
C VAL A 80 -4.41 -3.90 -9.51
N ARG A 81 -5.46 -4.37 -8.83
CA ARG A 81 -5.67 -4.18 -7.38
C ARG A 81 -5.26 -5.44 -6.64
N VAL A 82 -4.49 -5.31 -5.56
CA VAL A 82 -4.06 -6.43 -4.72
C VAL A 82 -4.57 -6.23 -3.31
N THR A 83 -5.57 -7.01 -2.90
CA THR A 83 -6.13 -6.95 -1.55
C THR A 83 -5.29 -7.83 -0.61
N LEU A 84 -4.52 -7.22 0.28
CA LEU A 84 -3.61 -7.91 1.21
C LEU A 84 -4.25 -8.15 2.58
N GLY A 85 -5.30 -7.39 2.93
CA GLY A 85 -6.00 -7.52 4.19
C GLY A 85 -5.20 -6.94 5.36
N SER A 86 -5.26 -7.62 6.51
CA SER A 86 -4.54 -7.22 7.73
C SER A 86 -3.01 -7.39 7.58
N ASN A 87 -2.26 -7.11 8.65
CA ASN A 87 -0.79 -7.26 8.63
C ASN A 87 -0.30 -8.71 8.71
N SER A 88 -1.20 -9.69 8.80
CA SER A 88 -0.80 -11.09 8.96
C SER A 88 -0.05 -11.57 7.71
N ASP A 89 1.09 -12.24 7.94
CA ASP A 89 1.93 -12.84 6.91
C ASP A 89 2.36 -11.86 5.80
N ILE A 90 2.48 -10.56 6.12
CA ILE A 90 2.69 -9.52 5.12
C ILE A 90 3.99 -9.74 4.33
N ASP A 91 5.09 -10.12 4.99
CA ASP A 91 6.35 -10.47 4.33
C ASP A 91 6.16 -11.56 3.28
N HIS A 92 5.48 -12.66 3.64
CA HIS A 92 5.24 -13.79 2.74
C HIS A 92 4.31 -13.40 1.59
N LYS A 93 3.28 -12.58 1.88
CA LYS A 93 2.39 -12.02 0.84
C LYS A 93 3.16 -11.17 -0.17
N ILE A 94 4.06 -10.30 0.29
CA ILE A 94 4.85 -9.43 -0.60
C ILE A 94 5.86 -10.24 -1.43
N ILE A 95 6.54 -11.23 -0.83
CA ILE A 95 7.43 -12.15 -1.57
C ILE A 95 6.64 -12.87 -2.67
N ARG A 96 5.46 -13.41 -2.34
CA ARG A 96 4.63 -14.11 -3.30
C ARG A 96 4.11 -13.17 -4.38
N LEU A 97 3.71 -11.96 -4.00
CA LEU A 97 3.25 -10.94 -4.95
C LEU A 97 4.32 -10.62 -6.00
N LYS A 98 5.60 -10.50 -5.61
CA LYS A 98 6.71 -10.31 -6.56
C LYS A 98 6.72 -11.37 -7.67
N SER A 99 6.41 -12.63 -7.34
CA SER A 99 6.36 -13.71 -8.33
C SER A 99 5.14 -13.66 -9.25
N ILE A 100 4.01 -13.13 -8.78
CA ILE A 100 2.73 -13.14 -9.52
C ILE A 100 2.59 -11.91 -10.41
N LEU A 101 3.08 -10.75 -9.97
CA LEU A 101 2.83 -9.47 -10.62
C LEU A 101 3.20 -9.46 -12.12
N PRO A 102 4.33 -10.04 -12.57
CA PRO A 102 4.66 -10.12 -14.00
C PRO A 102 3.62 -10.86 -14.84
N GLU A 103 2.92 -11.86 -14.27
CA GLU A 103 1.87 -12.60 -14.98
C GLU A 103 0.57 -11.78 -15.13
N LEU A 104 0.46 -10.65 -14.42
CA LEU A 104 -0.68 -9.75 -14.44
C LEU A 104 -0.42 -8.48 -15.27
N GLU A 105 0.75 -8.34 -15.89
CA GLU A 105 1.08 -7.19 -16.73
C GLU A 105 0.05 -7.02 -17.86
N GLY A 106 -0.44 -5.78 -18.02
CA GLY A 106 -1.48 -5.43 -18.99
C GLY A 106 -2.88 -5.97 -18.67
N LYS A 107 -3.08 -6.67 -17.55
CA LYS A 107 -4.41 -7.11 -17.09
C LYS A 107 -5.04 -6.07 -16.18
N LYS A 108 -6.37 -6.13 -16.11
CA LYS A 108 -7.19 -5.33 -15.22
C LYS A 108 -8.00 -6.23 -14.30
N GLY A 109 -7.94 -6.00 -13.00
CA GLY A 109 -8.66 -6.85 -12.06
C GLY A 109 -8.18 -6.79 -10.63
N THR A 110 -8.66 -7.73 -9.82
CA THR A 110 -8.33 -7.83 -8.39
C THR A 110 -7.70 -9.17 -8.05
N LEU A 111 -6.47 -9.13 -7.52
CA LEU A 111 -5.78 -10.27 -6.93
C LEU A 111 -6.09 -10.33 -5.43
N ARG A 112 -6.72 -11.42 -4.99
CA ARG A 112 -7.13 -11.59 -3.59
C ARG A 112 -6.10 -12.36 -2.78
N MET A 113 -5.44 -11.68 -1.86
CA MET A 113 -4.38 -12.22 -1.01
C MET A 113 -4.65 -12.03 0.49
N GLU A 114 -5.85 -11.60 0.88
CA GLU A 114 -6.22 -11.30 2.28
C GLU A 114 -5.95 -12.50 3.21
N ASN A 115 -6.28 -13.70 2.73
CA ASN A 115 -6.16 -14.97 3.46
C ASN A 115 -4.95 -15.82 3.01
N TYR A 116 -4.02 -15.25 2.23
CA TYR A 116 -2.84 -16.00 1.79
C TYR A 116 -1.92 -16.31 2.98
N THR A 117 -1.48 -17.56 3.01
CA THR A 117 -0.40 -18.11 3.86
C THR A 117 0.51 -18.95 2.97
N GLU A 118 1.67 -19.39 3.45
CA GLU A 118 2.58 -20.26 2.69
C GLU A 118 1.95 -21.61 2.29
N ASP A 119 0.97 -22.10 3.07
CA ASP A 119 0.22 -23.33 2.78
C ASP A 119 -0.91 -23.12 1.74
N THR A 120 -1.16 -21.88 1.33
CA THR A 120 -2.24 -21.55 0.39
C THR A 120 -1.89 -22.06 -1.01
N LYS A 121 -2.65 -23.05 -1.48
CA LYS A 121 -2.41 -23.69 -2.79
C LYS A 121 -2.74 -22.81 -3.98
N ASN A 122 -3.80 -22.00 -3.88
CA ASN A 122 -4.33 -21.22 -5.00
C ASN A 122 -4.60 -19.78 -4.56
N ILE A 123 -4.28 -18.84 -5.44
CA ILE A 123 -4.60 -17.42 -5.29
C ILE A 123 -5.50 -17.05 -6.47
N THR A 124 -6.59 -16.34 -6.19
CA THR A 124 -7.60 -16.00 -7.21
C THR A 124 -7.37 -14.59 -7.73
N PHE A 125 -7.27 -14.47 -9.05
CA PHE A 125 -7.36 -13.20 -9.76
C PHE A 125 -8.73 -13.08 -10.45
N HIS A 126 -9.47 -12.04 -10.09
CA HIS A 126 -10.73 -11.69 -10.74
C HIS A 126 -10.47 -10.63 -11.79
N GLN A 127 -10.43 -11.05 -13.06
CA GLN A 127 -10.26 -10.15 -14.20
C GLN A 127 -11.56 -9.39 -14.48
N GLU A 128 -11.44 -8.10 -14.78
CA GLU A 128 -12.55 -7.21 -15.19
C GLU A 128 -12.81 -7.28 -16.70
#